data_AF-A0A2A2XZZ6-F1
#
_entry.id   AF-A0A2A2XZZ6-F1
#
_cell.length_a   1.000
_cell.length_b   1.000
_cell.length_c   1.000
_cell.angle_alpha   90.00
_cell.angle_beta   90.00
_cell.angle_gamma   90.00
#
_symmetry.space_group_name_H-M   'P 1'
#
loop_
_entity.id
_entity.type
_entity.pdbx_description
1 polymer ?
#
loop_
_entity_poly.entity_id
_entity_poly.type
_entity_poly.pdbx_seq_one_letter_code
_entity_poly.pdbx_strand_id
1 'polypeptide(L)'
;MREAKAYAGEDALIIVAGKRNVGGLRLNGYPFRNDKGAGLLGTNAQGVPSITWSTGPESGTRVTPEGPVSTEPAASKRAAAIGTAEDSVVVATGPGSEKIHGFLDNTDLFRIVEKGL
;
A
#
# COMPACT_ATOMS: atom_id res chain seq x y z
N MET A 1 -6.72 -14.18 -0.33
CA MET A 1 -7.83 -14.73 -1.15
C MET A 1 -8.36 -16.06 -0.63
N ARG A 2 -7.53 -17.05 -0.27
CA ARG A 2 -8.01 -18.36 0.24
C ARG A 2 -8.95 -18.25 1.45
N GLU A 3 -8.55 -17.51 2.48
CA GLU A 3 -9.37 -17.34 3.70
C GLU A 3 -10.68 -16.60 3.43
N ALA A 4 -10.63 -15.57 2.58
CA ALA A 4 -11.82 -14.82 2.18
C ALA A 4 -12.82 -15.73 1.43
N LYS A 5 -12.36 -16.59 0.53
CA LYS A 5 -13.20 -17.59 -0.15
C LYS A 5 -13.79 -18.61 0.81
N ALA A 6 -12.99 -19.13 1.75
CA ALA A 6 -13.47 -20.09 2.75
C ALA A 6 -14.63 -19.54 3.60
N TYR A 7 -14.64 -18.22 3.86
CA TYR A 7 -15.71 -17.55 4.60
C TYR A 7 -16.92 -17.19 3.73
N ALA A 8 -16.68 -16.65 2.53
CA ALA A 8 -17.74 -16.13 1.67
C ALA A 8 -18.47 -17.21 0.84
N GLY A 9 -17.86 -18.39 0.68
CA GLY A 9 -18.35 -19.46 -0.18
C GLY A 9 -17.69 -19.46 -1.57
N GLU A 10 -17.77 -20.61 -2.26
CA GLU A 10 -17.05 -20.80 -3.54
C GLU A 10 -17.60 -19.95 -4.69
N ASP A 11 -18.89 -19.59 -4.63
CA ASP A 11 -19.59 -18.80 -5.64
C ASP A 11 -19.52 -17.29 -5.37
N ALA A 12 -18.78 -16.86 -4.35
CA ALA A 12 -18.65 -15.45 -4.02
C ALA A 12 -17.64 -14.72 -4.93
N LEU A 13 -18.04 -13.55 -5.43
CA LEU A 13 -17.12 -12.56 -5.99
C LEU A 13 -16.48 -11.76 -4.86
N ILE A 14 -15.15 -11.81 -4.77
CA ILE A 14 -14.36 -11.09 -3.77
C ILE A 14 -13.45 -10.11 -4.49
N ILE A 15 -13.59 -8.82 -4.16
CA ILE A 15 -12.79 -7.73 -4.73
C ILE A 15 -12.04 -7.02 -3.60
N VAL A 16 -10.74 -6.81 -3.78
CA VAL A 16 -9.90 -6.01 -2.89
C VAL A 16 -9.28 -4.89 -3.70
N ALA A 17 -9.62 -3.65 -3.37
CA ALA A 17 -9.15 -2.45 -4.05
C ALA A 17 -8.58 -1.43 -3.07
N GLY A 18 -7.51 -0.76 -3.45
CA GLY A 18 -7.03 0.43 -2.74
C GLY A 18 -7.97 1.62 -2.99
N LYS A 19 -8.36 2.34 -1.92
CA LYS A 19 -9.18 3.56 -2.05
C LYS A 19 -8.38 4.73 -2.63
N ARG A 20 -7.14 4.90 -2.16
CA ARG A 20 -6.17 5.91 -2.60
C ARG A 20 -4.79 5.59 -2.02
N ASN A 21 -3.75 6.04 -2.70
CA ASN A 21 -2.39 6.06 -2.16
C ASN A 21 -2.19 7.28 -1.24
N VAL A 22 -1.36 7.16 -0.20
CA VAL A 22 -1.10 8.20 0.80
C VAL A 22 0.39 8.28 1.08
N GLY A 23 0.92 9.50 1.21
CA GLY A 23 2.31 9.75 1.61
C GLY A 23 3.34 9.51 0.53
N GLY A 24 3.01 8.81 -0.56
CA GLY A 24 3.92 8.54 -1.68
C GLY A 24 5.13 7.75 -1.22
N LEU A 25 4.89 6.55 -0.70
CA LEU A 25 5.91 5.61 -0.24
C LEU A 25 6.90 5.31 -1.37
N ARG A 26 8.18 5.36 -1.04
CA ARG A 26 9.27 4.95 -1.92
C ARG A 26 10.16 3.94 -1.20
N LEU A 27 10.56 2.92 -1.95
CA LEU A 27 11.53 1.92 -1.53
C LEU A 27 12.85 2.21 -2.26
N ASN A 28 13.92 2.52 -1.52
CA ASN A 28 15.17 3.05 -2.06
C ASN A 28 16.32 2.04 -2.00
N GLY A 29 17.06 1.93 -3.10
CA GLY A 29 18.25 1.10 -3.21
C GLY A 29 18.16 0.06 -4.33
N TYR A 30 19.18 -0.78 -4.44
CA TYR A 30 19.31 -1.83 -5.46
C TYR A 30 19.75 -3.16 -4.83
N PRO A 31 19.41 -4.28 -5.46
CA PRO A 31 18.27 -5.14 -5.11
C PRO A 31 18.31 -5.70 -3.67
N PHE A 32 17.14 -5.66 -3.00
CA PHE A 32 16.90 -6.17 -1.63
C PHE A 32 16.85 -7.70 -1.54
N ARG A 33 17.88 -8.39 -2.04
CA ARG A 33 17.83 -9.85 -2.09
C ARG A 33 17.71 -10.49 -0.70
N ASN A 34 18.29 -9.85 0.32
CA ASN A 34 18.35 -10.38 1.68
C ASN A 34 17.60 -9.53 2.72
N ASP A 35 17.24 -8.28 2.39
CA ASP A 35 16.58 -7.38 3.33
C ASP A 35 15.07 -7.64 3.34
N LYS A 36 14.50 -7.85 4.53
CA LYS A 36 13.10 -8.20 4.72
C LYS A 36 12.57 -7.76 6.07
N GLY A 37 11.25 -7.56 6.13
CA GLY A 37 10.53 -7.24 7.37
C GLY A 37 11.09 -5.97 8.03
N ALA A 38 11.34 -6.04 9.34
CA ALA A 38 11.85 -4.91 10.12
C ALA A 38 13.24 -4.42 9.65
N GLY A 39 14.01 -5.23 8.91
CA GLY A 39 15.28 -4.79 8.31
C GLY A 39 15.11 -3.74 7.21
N LEU A 40 13.88 -3.48 6.76
CA LEU A 40 13.55 -2.38 5.84
C LEU A 40 13.24 -1.07 6.57
N LEU A 41 13.23 -1.05 7.91
CA LEU A 41 13.07 0.18 8.68
C LEU A 41 14.43 0.82 8.92
N GLY A 42 14.50 2.14 8.81
CA GLY A 42 15.76 2.86 8.92
C GLY A 42 16.70 2.70 7.72
N THR A 43 18.00 2.71 8.00
CA THR A 43 19.05 2.83 7.00
C THR A 43 19.46 1.47 6.42
N ASN A 44 19.51 1.37 5.09
CA ASN A 44 19.99 0.18 4.38
C ASN A 44 21.53 0.07 4.42
N ALA A 45 22.08 -1.01 3.85
CA ALA A 45 23.53 -1.25 3.75
C ALA A 45 24.30 -0.18 2.95
N GLN A 46 23.61 0.68 2.21
CA GLN A 46 24.20 1.77 1.43
C GLN A 46 24.25 3.09 2.22
N GLY A 47 23.80 3.09 3.48
CA GLY A 47 23.79 4.29 4.31
C GLY A 47 22.63 5.25 4.00
N VAL A 48 21.61 4.83 3.23
CA VAL A 48 20.41 5.64 2.95
C VAL A 48 19.15 5.00 3.53
N PRO A 49 18.09 5.77 3.84
CA PRO A 49 16.84 5.19 4.33
C PRO A 49 16.20 4.25 3.30
N SER A 50 15.91 3.02 3.72
CA SER A 50 15.25 1.99 2.91
C SER A 50 13.87 2.44 2.44
N ILE A 51 13.10 3.08 3.32
CA ILE A 51 11.76 3.61 3.06
C ILE A 51 11.80 5.13 3.22
N THR A 52 11.19 5.83 2.28
CA THR A 52 10.99 7.28 2.34
C THR A 52 9.59 7.64 1.90
N TRP A 53 9.17 8.85 2.25
CA TRP A 53 7.85 9.39 1.93
C TRP A 53 7.98 10.66 1.11
N SER A 54 7.04 10.90 0.20
CA SER A 54 6.92 12.18 -0.49
C SER A 54 6.36 13.25 0.45
N THR A 55 5.38 12.88 1.29
CA THR A 55 4.77 13.78 2.30
C THR A 55 4.53 13.06 3.61
N GLY A 56 4.67 13.76 4.72
CA GLY A 56 4.43 13.20 6.04
C GLY A 56 5.01 14.05 7.16
N PRO A 57 4.82 13.63 8.42
CA PRO A 57 5.47 14.23 9.58
C PRO A 57 6.99 14.28 9.43
N GLU A 58 7.60 15.21 10.14
CA GLU A 58 9.05 15.24 10.26
C GLU A 58 9.51 14.00 11.04
N SER A 59 10.42 13.21 10.44
CA SER A 59 10.99 12.02 11.06
C SER A 59 11.68 12.36 12.38
N GLY A 60 11.59 11.47 13.37
CA GLY A 60 12.19 11.68 14.69
C GLY A 60 11.51 12.71 15.59
N THR A 61 10.41 13.34 15.17
CA THR A 61 9.62 14.25 16.03
C THR A 61 8.83 13.52 17.11
N ARG A 62 8.52 12.25 16.90
CA ARG A 62 7.88 11.39 17.90
C ARG A 62 8.97 10.49 18.51
N VAL A 63 9.20 10.65 19.81
CA VAL A 63 10.18 9.89 20.58
C VAL A 63 9.44 9.10 21.65
N THR A 64 9.65 7.78 21.71
CA THR A 64 9.23 6.93 22.84
C THR A 64 10.43 6.71 23.78
N PRO A 65 10.23 6.14 24.99
CA PRO A 65 11.34 5.82 25.89
C PRO A 65 12.43 4.95 25.25
N GLU A 66 12.10 4.22 24.18
CA GLU A 66 13.00 3.35 23.41
C GLU A 66 13.70 4.06 22.24
N GLY A 67 13.35 5.33 21.96
CA GLY A 67 13.97 6.14 20.90
C GLY A 67 12.98 6.74 19.89
N PRO A 68 13.45 7.27 18.75
CA PRO A 68 12.60 7.83 17.71
C PRO A 68 11.64 6.78 17.12
N VAL A 69 10.35 7.09 17.05
CA VAL A 69 9.28 6.17 16.62
C VAL A 69 9.23 5.98 15.10
N SER A 70 9.83 6.91 14.34
CA SER A 70 9.97 6.78 12.90
C SER A 70 11.23 7.48 12.42
N THR A 71 11.99 6.76 11.62
CA THR A 71 13.25 7.22 11.03
C THR A 71 13.12 7.49 9.53
N GLU A 72 11.98 7.14 8.95
CA GLU A 72 11.68 7.24 7.53
C GLU A 72 11.36 8.71 7.17
N PRO A 73 12.23 9.39 6.42
CA PRO A 73 12.05 10.81 6.18
C PRO A 73 10.97 11.07 5.13
N ALA A 74 10.33 12.24 5.25
CA ALA A 74 9.43 12.79 4.25
C ALA A 74 10.08 13.95 3.50
N ALA A 75 9.97 13.98 2.16
CA ALA A 75 10.51 15.05 1.33
C ALA A 75 9.83 16.41 1.62
N SER A 76 8.50 16.41 1.74
CA SER A 76 7.72 17.58 2.17
C SER A 76 7.11 17.37 3.55
N LYS A 77 7.63 18.07 4.55
CA LYS A 77 7.15 18.04 5.94
C LYS A 77 5.74 18.62 6.05
N ARG A 78 4.84 17.84 6.66
CA ARG A 78 3.42 18.15 6.92
C ARG A 78 3.00 17.52 8.23
N ALA A 79 1.97 18.03 8.90
CA ALA A 79 1.45 17.41 10.12
C ALA A 79 0.95 15.96 9.88
N ALA A 80 0.51 15.64 8.66
CA ALA A 80 0.11 14.31 8.23
C ALA A 80 0.41 14.10 6.74
N ALA A 81 0.54 12.84 6.34
CA ALA A 81 0.67 12.46 4.93
C ALA A 81 -0.61 12.76 4.15
N ILE A 82 -0.47 13.22 2.90
CA ILE A 82 -1.60 13.55 2.02
C ILE A 82 -1.76 12.50 0.91
N GLY A 83 -2.91 12.51 0.24
CA GLY A 83 -3.19 11.61 -0.88
C GLY A 83 -2.25 11.86 -2.06
N THR A 84 -1.81 10.77 -2.71
CA THR A 84 -1.03 10.82 -3.95
C THR A 84 -1.87 10.36 -5.13
N ALA A 85 -1.62 10.95 -6.30
CA ALA A 85 -2.33 10.67 -7.56
C ALA A 85 -1.76 9.44 -8.30
N GLU A 86 -1.38 8.40 -7.55
CA GLU A 86 -0.92 7.13 -8.11
C GLU A 86 -2.11 6.18 -8.26
N ASP A 87 -2.12 5.40 -9.34
CA ASP A 87 -3.09 4.34 -9.53
C ASP A 87 -3.00 3.31 -8.38
N SER A 88 -4.15 2.84 -7.92
CA SER A 88 -4.22 1.81 -6.89
C SER A 88 -4.41 0.43 -7.53
N VAL A 89 -3.89 -0.61 -6.88
CA VAL A 89 -4.08 -1.98 -7.34
C VAL A 89 -5.46 -2.50 -6.92
N VAL A 90 -6.08 -3.26 -7.81
CA VAL A 90 -7.25 -4.08 -7.52
C VAL A 90 -6.93 -5.54 -7.84
N VAL A 91 -7.36 -6.44 -6.96
CA VAL A 91 -7.30 -7.89 -7.18
C VAL A 91 -8.65 -8.51 -6.85
N ALA A 92 -9.05 -9.51 -7.63
CA ALA A 92 -10.34 -10.16 -7.46
C ALA A 92 -10.25 -11.66 -7.66
N THR A 93 -11.24 -12.38 -7.13
CA THR A 93 -11.43 -13.82 -7.35
C THR A 93 -12.92 -14.18 -7.28
N GLY A 94 -13.30 -15.28 -7.91
CA GLY A 94 -14.68 -15.75 -8.00
C GLY A 94 -15.36 -15.39 -9.32
N PRO A 95 -16.65 -15.76 -9.48
CA PRO A 95 -17.42 -15.46 -10.70
C PRO A 95 -17.46 -13.95 -10.98
N GLY A 96 -17.18 -13.52 -12.22
CA GLY A 96 -17.16 -12.10 -12.60
C GLY A 96 -15.80 -11.41 -12.44
N SER A 97 -14.84 -12.06 -11.77
CA SER A 97 -13.48 -11.54 -11.57
C SER A 97 -12.68 -11.42 -12.86
N GLU A 98 -13.04 -12.17 -13.91
CA GLU A 98 -12.45 -12.09 -15.24
C GLU A 98 -12.64 -10.75 -15.94
N LYS A 99 -13.52 -9.88 -15.41
CA LYS A 99 -13.74 -8.50 -15.87
C LYS A 99 -12.77 -7.50 -15.20
N ILE A 100 -12.04 -7.93 -14.19
CA ILE A 100 -11.12 -7.10 -13.40
C ILE A 100 -9.69 -7.38 -13.87
N HIS A 101 -9.32 -6.74 -14.98
CA HIS A 101 -7.98 -6.80 -15.56
C HIS A 101 -7.65 -5.51 -16.31
N GLY A 102 -6.35 -5.27 -16.55
CA GLY A 102 -5.90 -4.05 -17.20
C GLY A 102 -6.08 -2.80 -16.33
N PHE A 103 -6.40 -1.68 -16.97
CA PHE A 103 -6.68 -0.40 -16.31
C PHE A 103 -8.18 -0.17 -16.27
N LEU A 104 -8.68 0.26 -15.11
CA LEU A 104 -10.10 0.46 -14.85
C LEU A 104 -10.28 1.79 -14.10
N ASP A 105 -11.41 2.44 -14.34
CA ASP A 105 -11.85 3.52 -13.47
C ASP A 105 -12.39 2.92 -12.17
N ASN A 106 -12.26 3.64 -11.04
CA ASN A 106 -12.77 3.12 -9.76
C ASN A 106 -14.30 2.90 -9.78
N THR A 107 -15.03 3.62 -10.63
CA THR A 107 -16.47 3.47 -10.81
C THR A 107 -16.85 2.17 -11.52
N ASP A 108 -15.92 1.57 -12.28
CA ASP A 108 -16.16 0.29 -12.96
C ASP A 108 -16.37 -0.85 -11.95
N LEU A 109 -15.74 -0.79 -10.78
CA LEU A 109 -15.94 -1.78 -9.73
C LEU A 109 -17.40 -1.86 -9.28
N PHE A 110 -18.08 -0.72 -9.15
CA PHE A 110 -19.49 -0.68 -8.78
C PHE A 110 -20.38 -1.27 -9.87
N ARG A 111 -20.08 -0.99 -11.15
CA ARG A 111 -20.81 -1.56 -12.30
C ARG A 111 -20.64 -3.08 -12.40
N ILE A 112 -19.47 -3.60 -12.02
CA ILE A 112 -19.21 -5.05 -11.98
C ILE A 112 -20.00 -5.71 -10.86
N VAL A 113 -19.97 -5.12 -9.66
CA VAL A 113 -20.72 -5.62 -8.49
C VAL A 113 -22.22 -5.59 -8.77
N GLU A 114 -22.74 -4.50 -9.32
CA GLU A 114 -24.16 -4.35 -9.68
C GLU A 114 -24.66 -5.48 -10.59
N LYS A 115 -23.86 -5.89 -11.58
CA LYS A 115 -24.22 -6.98 -12.51
C LYS A 115 -24.12 -8.38 -11.88
N GLY A 116 -23.45 -8.51 -10.73
CA GLY A 116 -23.28 -9.76 -10.03
C GLY A 116 -24.26 -9.98 -8.87
N LEU A 117 -25.06 -8.95 -8.54
CA LEU A 117 -26.21 -9.01 -7.63
C LEU A 117 -27.46 -9.46 -8.39
#